data_AF-A0A7S2E9P2-F1
#
_entry.id   AF-A0A7S2E9P2-F1
#
_cell.length_a   1.000
_cell.length_b   1.000
_cell.length_c   1.000
_cell.angle_alpha   90.00
_cell.angle_beta   90.00
_cell.angle_gamma   90.00
#
_symmetry.space_group_name_H-M   'P 1'
#
loop_
_entity.id
_entity.type
_entity.pdbx_description
1 polymer ?
#
loop_
_entity_poly.entity_id
_entity_poly.type
_entity_poly.pdbx_seq_one_letter_code
_entity_poly.pdbx_strand_id
1 'polypeptide(L)'
;MGVARIQLEALKYILDIHEYTPIVSNSGKSYGELEVAMIPSVIDCQTEVEDLEEEGVLGKHMEITTQVRSVRGLSFDAVQSFKSFFVRWRILSREWTKSVCFPLDSINPTIGYQSRVTAKVTRDLCKFFCSAALCIEVSHTTILVVFSTSSHNLTIIPLFFLPSYFCAGMGKR
;
A
#
# COMPACT_ATOMS: atom_id res chain seq x y z
N MET A 1 4.36 4.70 12.70
CA MET A 1 4.10 5.42 11.44
C MET A 1 2.80 4.85 10.88
N GLY A 2 2.10 5.60 10.02
CA GLY A 2 0.63 5.51 9.89
C GLY A 2 0.10 4.60 8.78
N VAL A 3 -1.20 4.70 8.55
CA VAL A 3 -1.95 4.00 7.51
C VAL A 3 -2.56 5.01 6.55
N ALA A 4 -2.42 4.74 5.26
CA ALA A 4 -3.13 5.37 4.16
C ALA A 4 -4.17 4.39 3.58
N ARG A 5 -5.32 4.91 3.14
CA ARG A 5 -6.43 4.10 2.58
C ARG A 5 -6.90 4.64 1.24
N ILE A 6 -6.83 3.79 0.21
CA ILE A 6 -7.20 4.13 -1.17
C ILE A 6 -8.49 3.43 -1.54
N GLN A 7 -9.47 4.15 -2.09
CA GLN A 7 -10.70 3.53 -2.58
C GLN A 7 -10.45 2.84 -3.92
N LEU A 8 -10.97 1.62 -4.08
CA LEU A 8 -10.69 0.78 -5.26
C LEU A 8 -11.79 0.78 -6.31
N GLU A 9 -12.88 1.53 -6.10
CA GLU A 9 -14.07 1.50 -6.95
C GLU A 9 -13.76 1.83 -8.42
N ALA A 10 -12.84 2.76 -8.67
CA ALA A 10 -12.39 3.13 -10.01
C ALA A 10 -11.78 1.95 -10.80
N LEU A 11 -11.14 0.98 -10.12
CA LEU A 11 -10.55 -0.20 -10.78
C LEU A 11 -11.60 -1.10 -11.41
N LYS A 12 -12.85 -1.07 -10.93
CA LYS A 12 -13.98 -1.79 -11.53
C LYS A 12 -14.22 -1.35 -12.97
N TYR A 13 -13.97 -0.08 -13.25
CA TYR A 13 -14.16 0.57 -14.55
C TYR A 13 -12.85 0.67 -15.33
N ILE A 14 -11.78 -0.01 -14.88
CA ILE A 14 -10.45 0.05 -15.48
C ILE A 14 -9.96 1.52 -15.56
N LEU A 15 -10.31 2.30 -14.56
CA LEU A 15 -9.85 3.68 -14.45
C LEU A 15 -8.63 3.74 -13.55
N ASP A 16 -7.66 4.56 -13.97
CA ASP A 16 -6.48 4.86 -13.17
C ASP A 16 -6.89 5.56 -11.88
N ILE A 17 -6.34 5.10 -10.77
CA ILE A 17 -6.39 5.83 -9.50
C ILE A 17 -5.08 6.60 -9.38
N HIS A 18 -5.18 7.89 -9.10
CA HIS A 18 -4.03 8.73 -8.78
C HIS A 18 -4.39 9.68 -7.64
N GLU A 19 -3.99 9.35 -6.42
CA GLU A 19 -4.41 10.10 -5.24
C GLU A 19 -3.28 10.36 -4.25
N TYR A 20 -3.49 11.42 -3.47
CA TYR A 20 -2.72 11.71 -2.27
C TYR A 20 -3.56 11.31 -1.07
N THR A 21 -3.07 10.34 -0.31
CA THR A 21 -3.82 9.73 0.78
C THR A 21 -3.17 10.06 2.13
N PRO A 22 -3.93 10.55 3.13
CA PRO A 22 -3.34 10.93 4.40
C PRO A 22 -2.73 9.73 5.13
N ILE A 23 -1.54 9.94 5.70
CA ILE A 23 -0.83 8.98 6.55
C ILE A 23 -1.26 9.23 7.99
N VAL A 24 -2.20 8.42 8.49
CA VAL A 24 -2.80 8.62 9.82
C VAL A 24 -2.27 7.60 10.82
N SER A 25 -1.83 8.05 11.99
CA SER A 25 -1.40 7.19 13.09
C SER A 25 -2.58 6.44 13.72
N ASN A 26 -2.29 5.41 14.52
CA ASN A 26 -3.31 4.75 15.35
C ASN A 26 -3.96 5.70 16.38
N SER A 27 -3.30 6.82 16.72
CA SER A 27 -3.84 7.87 17.59
C SER A 27 -4.59 8.96 16.83
N GLY A 28 -4.77 8.82 15.51
CA GLY A 28 -5.45 9.82 14.66
C GLY A 28 -4.56 11.00 14.25
N LYS A 29 -3.28 11.01 14.61
CA LYS A 29 -2.34 12.06 14.19
C LYS A 29 -2.01 11.89 12.71
N SER A 30 -2.25 12.92 11.90
CA SER A 30 -1.78 12.97 10.53
C SER A 30 -0.28 13.27 10.49
N TYR A 31 0.46 12.53 9.68
CA TYR A 31 1.91 12.73 9.48
C TYR A 31 2.26 13.35 8.15
N GLY A 32 1.34 13.42 7.19
CA GLY A 32 1.58 13.81 5.80
C GLY A 32 0.66 13.05 4.87
N GLU A 33 0.95 13.05 3.57
CA GLU A 33 0.16 12.35 2.55
C GLU A 33 1.06 11.50 1.66
N LEU A 34 0.62 10.29 1.35
CA LEU A 34 1.28 9.36 0.44
C LEU A 34 0.66 9.47 -0.94
N GLU A 35 1.49 9.69 -1.97
CA GLU A 35 1.06 9.65 -3.36
C GLU A 35 1.12 8.23 -3.90
N VAL A 36 -0.03 7.74 -4.35
CA VAL A 36 -0.16 6.39 -4.88
C VAL A 36 -0.94 6.41 -6.18
N ALA A 37 -0.45 5.64 -7.15
CA ALA A 37 -1.15 5.37 -8.38
C ALA A 37 -1.47 3.88 -8.52
N MET A 38 -2.67 3.54 -8.99
CA MET A 38 -3.05 2.18 -9.35
C MET A 38 -3.56 2.19 -10.78
N ILE A 39 -2.87 1.47 -11.66
CA ILE A 39 -3.11 1.47 -13.10
C ILE A 39 -3.56 0.05 -13.49
N PRO A 40 -4.85 -0.17 -13.77
CA PRO A 40 -5.34 -1.43 -14.29
C PRO A 40 -5.06 -1.54 -15.80
N SER A 41 -4.66 -2.72 -16.26
CA SER A 41 -4.47 -3.05 -17.68
C SER A 41 -4.99 -4.46 -17.97
N VAL A 42 -5.60 -4.67 -19.13
CA VAL A 42 -6.13 -5.99 -19.53
C VAL A 42 -5.12 -6.65 -20.48
N ILE A 43 -4.70 -7.88 -20.16
CA ILE A 43 -3.51 -8.51 -20.78
C ILE A 43 -3.83 -9.20 -22.13
N ASP A 44 -5.10 -9.49 -22.43
CA ASP A 44 -5.49 -10.39 -23.53
C ASP A 44 -6.41 -9.75 -24.58
N CYS A 45 -6.30 -8.45 -24.84
CA CYS A 45 -7.32 -7.73 -25.61
C CYS A 45 -6.78 -6.98 -26.83
N GLN A 46 -7.07 -7.51 -28.02
CA GLN A 46 -7.36 -6.69 -29.20
C GLN A 46 -8.79 -6.09 -29.09
N THR A 47 -9.21 -5.72 -27.89
CA THR A 47 -10.58 -5.27 -27.63
C THR A 47 -10.60 -3.76 -27.76
N GLU A 48 -11.50 -3.26 -28.59
CA GLU A 48 -11.77 -1.84 -28.72
C GLU A 48 -12.23 -1.27 -27.36
N VAL A 49 -11.86 -0.02 -27.09
CA VAL A 49 -12.09 0.67 -25.80
C VAL A 49 -13.58 0.71 -25.42
N GLU A 50 -14.48 0.51 -26.39
CA GLU A 50 -15.93 0.53 -26.24
C GLU A 50 -16.51 -0.70 -25.51
N ASP A 51 -15.79 -1.83 -25.45
CA ASP A 51 -16.24 -3.05 -24.74
C ASP A 51 -15.74 -3.13 -23.27
N LEU A 52 -15.24 -2.03 -22.70
CA LEU A 52 -14.74 -1.98 -21.32
C LEU A 52 -15.86 -1.84 -20.27
N GLU A 53 -17.11 -2.08 -20.65
CA GLU A 53 -18.21 -2.26 -19.71
C GLU A 53 -17.97 -3.49 -18.82
N GLU A 54 -18.52 -3.47 -17.59
CA GLU A 54 -18.31 -4.53 -16.58
C GLU A 54 -18.48 -5.96 -17.11
N GLU A 55 -19.41 -6.18 -18.04
CA GLU A 55 -19.65 -7.50 -18.61
C GLU A 55 -18.58 -7.91 -19.64
N GLY A 56 -18.00 -6.96 -20.36
CA GLY A 56 -16.98 -7.20 -21.39
C GLY A 56 -15.59 -7.52 -20.83
N VAL A 57 -15.34 -7.22 -19.54
CA VAL A 57 -14.08 -7.53 -18.86
C VAL A 57 -14.09 -8.88 -18.14
N LEU A 58 -15.27 -9.44 -17.86
CA LEU A 58 -15.39 -10.68 -17.09
C LEU A 58 -14.65 -11.84 -17.77
N GLY A 59 -13.88 -12.57 -16.98
CA GLY A 59 -13.11 -13.72 -17.43
C GLY A 59 -11.75 -13.39 -18.05
N LYS A 60 -11.44 -12.12 -18.31
CA LYS A 60 -10.13 -11.68 -18.84
C LYS A 60 -9.07 -11.59 -17.73
N HIS A 61 -7.80 -11.58 -18.10
CA HIS A 61 -6.71 -11.29 -17.15
C HIS A 61 -6.47 -9.78 -17.08
N MET A 62 -6.49 -9.25 -15.86
CA MET A 62 -6.14 -7.87 -15.56
C MET A 62 -4.85 -7.83 -14.75
N GLU A 63 -3.90 -7.02 -15.17
CA GLU A 63 -2.74 -6.60 -14.39
C GLU A 63 -3.06 -5.28 -13.69
N ILE A 64 -2.79 -5.21 -12.39
CA ILE A 64 -2.89 -3.99 -11.60
C ILE A 64 -1.47 -3.59 -11.24
N THR A 65 -1.02 -2.47 -11.79
CA THR A 65 0.26 -1.86 -11.42
C THR A 65 0.03 -0.87 -10.29
N THR A 66 0.59 -1.13 -9.11
CA THR A 66 0.58 -0.20 -7.97
C THR A 66 1.91 0.52 -7.90
N GLN A 67 1.87 1.85 -7.93
CA GLN A 67 3.03 2.72 -7.81
C GLN A 67 2.92 3.56 -6.54
N VAL A 68 3.93 3.47 -5.68
CA VAL A 68 4.09 4.37 -4.54
C VAL A 68 5.12 5.42 -4.95
N ARG A 69 4.66 6.65 -5.21
CA ARG A 69 5.44 7.66 -5.94
C ARG A 69 6.22 8.56 -5.02
N SER A 70 5.56 9.18 -4.06
CA SER A 70 6.16 10.16 -3.16
C SER A 70 5.39 10.22 -1.84
N VAL A 71 5.97 10.89 -0.85
CA VAL A 71 5.23 11.40 0.31
C VAL A 71 5.35 12.91 0.28
N ARG A 72 4.32 13.62 0.72
CA ARG A 72 4.36 15.07 0.90
C ARG A 72 3.87 15.50 2.28
N GLY A 73 4.34 16.67 2.72
CA GLY A 73 3.87 17.31 3.94
C GLY A 73 4.21 16.54 5.21
N LEU A 74 5.34 15.83 5.23
CA LEU A 74 5.80 15.19 6.46
C LEU A 74 6.08 16.23 7.54
N SER A 75 5.63 15.96 8.77
CA SER A 75 6.00 16.80 9.91
C SER A 75 7.52 16.77 10.14
N PHE A 76 8.14 17.91 10.45
CA PHE A 76 9.57 17.99 10.78
C PHE A 76 9.96 17.01 11.91
N ASP A 77 9.09 16.85 12.91
CA ASP A 77 9.30 15.87 13.98
C ASP A 77 9.46 14.45 13.43
N ALA A 78 8.63 14.05 12.45
CA ALA A 78 8.74 12.74 11.81
C ALA A 78 10.04 12.61 11.02
N VAL A 79 10.47 13.69 10.35
CA VAL A 79 11.75 13.72 9.62
C VAL A 79 12.96 13.59 10.54
N GLN A 80 12.92 14.25 11.68
CA GLN A 80 14.01 14.17 12.65
C GLN A 80 14.00 12.87 13.47
N SER A 81 12.81 12.31 13.74
CA SER A 81 12.65 11.11 14.56
C SER A 81 12.94 9.82 13.79
N PHE A 82 12.74 9.80 12.48
CA PHE A 82 12.88 8.60 11.65
C PHE A 82 13.96 8.78 10.58
N LYS A 83 14.93 7.86 10.54
CA LYS A 83 16.01 7.89 9.53
C LYS A 83 15.56 7.39 8.16
N SER A 84 14.63 6.45 8.15
CA SER A 84 14.13 5.80 6.95
C SER A 84 12.74 5.24 7.17
N PHE A 85 12.08 4.87 6.08
CA PHE A 85 10.77 4.23 6.10
C PHE A 85 10.62 3.23 4.96
N PHE A 86 9.68 2.31 5.09
CA PHE A 86 9.21 1.48 3.99
C PHE A 86 7.69 1.53 3.94
N VAL A 87 7.17 1.10 2.80
CA VAL A 87 5.75 1.03 2.53
C VAL A 87 5.40 -0.43 2.29
N ARG A 88 4.30 -0.92 2.89
CA ARG A 88 3.77 -2.24 2.59
C ARG A 88 2.27 -2.22 2.34
N TRP A 89 1.82 -3.10 1.47
CA TRP A 89 0.41 -3.22 1.10
C TRP A 89 0.09 -4.66 0.68
N ARG A 90 -1.21 -4.96 0.61
CA ARG A 90 -1.71 -6.25 0.16
C ARG A 90 -2.89 -6.04 -0.76
N ILE A 91 -2.83 -6.65 -1.93
CA ILE A 91 -3.89 -6.60 -2.94
C ILE A 91 -4.39 -8.04 -3.18
N LEU A 92 -5.71 -8.22 -3.23
CA LEU A 92 -6.37 -9.50 -3.54
C LEU A 92 -5.96 -10.70 -2.67
N SER A 93 -5.87 -10.47 -1.36
CA SER A 93 -5.54 -11.53 -0.38
C SER A 93 -4.21 -12.26 -0.62
N ARG A 94 -3.28 -11.64 -1.37
CA ARG A 94 -1.92 -12.16 -1.56
C ARG A 94 -1.03 -11.92 -0.34
N GLU A 95 0.22 -12.36 -0.40
CA GLU A 95 1.23 -11.96 0.57
C GLU A 95 1.44 -10.43 0.59
N TRP A 96 2.01 -9.92 1.67
CA TRP A 96 2.33 -8.50 1.77
C TRP A 96 3.45 -8.15 0.78
N THR A 97 3.16 -7.20 -0.10
CA THR A 97 4.20 -6.51 -0.87
C THR A 97 4.86 -5.49 0.02
N LYS A 98 6.19 -5.51 0.08
CA LYS A 98 7.00 -4.58 0.85
C LYS A 98 7.98 -3.86 -0.08
N SER A 99 8.02 -2.54 0.00
CA SER A 99 9.02 -1.75 -0.69
C SER A 99 10.41 -1.92 -0.08
N VAL A 100 11.43 -1.42 -0.77
CA VAL A 100 12.73 -1.15 -0.14
C VAL A 100 12.58 -0.06 0.93
N CYS A 101 13.58 0.06 1.81
CA CYS A 101 13.62 1.16 2.77
C CYS A 101 14.16 2.43 2.07
N PHE A 102 13.43 3.53 2.21
CA PHE A 102 13.77 4.84 1.68
C PHE A 102 14.33 5.73 2.79
N PRO A 103 15.42 6.46 2.55
CA PRO A 103 15.89 7.48 3.48
C PRO A 103 14.82 8.56 3.63
N LEU A 104 14.74 9.14 4.82
CA LEU A 104 13.77 10.18 5.15
C LEU A 104 14.55 11.46 5.50
N ASP A 105 15.03 12.12 4.45
CA ASP A 105 15.90 13.31 4.48
C ASP A 105 15.14 14.61 4.17
N SER A 106 13.91 14.49 3.67
CA SER A 106 13.05 15.58 3.24
C SER A 106 11.64 15.43 3.81
N ILE A 107 10.92 16.54 3.91
CA ILE A 107 9.47 16.54 4.20
C ILE A 107 8.65 16.04 3.01
N ASN A 108 9.25 15.97 1.81
CA ASN A 108 8.63 15.51 0.57
C ASN A 108 9.52 14.47 -0.16
N PRO A 109 9.77 13.28 0.41
CA PRO A 109 10.65 12.29 -0.19
C PRO A 109 10.00 11.62 -1.42
N THR A 110 10.80 11.38 -2.46
CA THR A 110 10.41 10.58 -3.63
C THR A 110 10.74 9.10 -3.39
N ILE A 111 9.80 8.23 -3.71
CA ILE A 111 9.88 6.77 -3.50
C ILE A 111 10.11 6.05 -4.83
N GLY A 112 9.24 6.30 -5.82
CA GLY A 112 9.35 5.70 -7.15
C GLY A 112 9.30 4.16 -7.18
N TYR A 113 8.57 3.52 -6.25
CA TYR A 113 8.46 2.07 -6.20
C TYR A 113 7.22 1.56 -6.93
N GLN A 114 7.34 0.41 -7.62
CA GLN A 114 6.22 -0.22 -8.31
C GLN A 114 6.12 -1.72 -8.01
N SER A 115 4.88 -2.22 -8.01
CA SER A 115 4.58 -3.66 -7.98
C SER A 115 3.45 -3.97 -8.94
N ARG A 116 3.38 -5.21 -9.41
CA ARG A 116 2.34 -5.67 -10.34
C ARG A 116 1.66 -6.91 -9.81
N VAL A 117 0.36 -6.98 -10.02
CA VAL A 117 -0.45 -8.15 -9.66
C VAL A 117 -1.35 -8.49 -10.84
N THR A 118 -1.29 -9.73 -11.30
CA THR A 118 -2.19 -10.23 -12.34
C THR A 118 -3.28 -11.08 -11.71
N ALA A 119 -4.54 -10.81 -12.04
CA ALA A 119 -5.69 -11.59 -11.60
C ALA A 119 -6.72 -11.75 -12.73
N LYS A 120 -7.43 -12.88 -12.73
CA LYS A 120 -8.59 -13.07 -13.61
C LYS A 120 -9.76 -12.24 -13.08
N VAL A 121 -10.41 -11.47 -13.94
CA VAL A 121 -11.57 -10.65 -13.58
C VAL A 121 -12.76 -11.57 -13.33
N THR A 122 -13.25 -11.56 -12.09
CA THR A 122 -14.44 -12.31 -11.65
C THR A 122 -15.46 -11.35 -11.05
N ARG A 123 -16.72 -11.77 -10.94
CA ARG A 123 -17.75 -10.97 -10.25
C ARG A 123 -17.38 -10.66 -8.80
N ASP A 124 -16.70 -11.60 -8.12
CA ASP A 124 -16.24 -11.41 -6.74
C ASP A 124 -15.11 -10.39 -6.66
N LEU A 125 -14.23 -10.36 -7.67
CA LEU A 125 -13.20 -9.32 -7.79
C LEU A 125 -13.83 -7.94 -7.97
N CYS A 126 -14.82 -7.81 -8.85
CA CYS A 126 -15.53 -6.54 -9.04
C CYS A 126 -16.25 -6.08 -7.76
N LYS A 127 -16.92 -7.00 -7.06
CA LYS A 127 -17.54 -6.72 -5.74
C LYS A 127 -16.50 -6.31 -4.69
N PHE A 128 -15.33 -6.95 -4.70
CA PHE A 128 -14.23 -6.57 -3.83
C PHE A 128 -13.81 -5.13 -4.10
N PHE A 129 -13.64 -4.71 -5.36
CA PHE A 129 -13.28 -3.32 -5.67
C PHE A 129 -14.31 -2.28 -5.21
N CYS A 130 -15.61 -2.59 -5.30
CA CYS A 130 -16.65 -1.68 -4.81
C CYS A 130 -16.69 -1.51 -3.29
N SER A 131 -16.15 -2.48 -2.53
CA SER A 131 -16.31 -2.53 -1.07
C SER A 131 -15.00 -2.44 -0.30
N ALA A 132 -13.86 -2.60 -0.97
CA ALA A 132 -12.55 -2.60 -0.35
C ALA A 132 -11.83 -1.26 -0.50
N ALA A 133 -10.96 -1.00 0.47
CA ALA A 133 -9.92 0.01 0.35
C ALA A 133 -8.56 -0.68 0.45
N LEU A 134 -7.59 -0.22 -0.35
CA LEU A 134 -6.21 -0.64 -0.18
C LEU A 134 -5.63 0.08 1.03
N CYS A 135 -5.27 -0.71 2.04
CA CYS A 135 -4.54 -0.24 3.20
C CYS A 135 -3.03 -0.27 2.91
N ILE A 136 -2.40 0.88 3.04
CA ILE A 136 -0.96 1.06 2.84
C ILE A 136 -0.36 1.50 4.16
N GLU A 137 0.52 0.67 4.71
CA GLU A 137 1.21 0.99 5.95
C GLU A 137 2.56 1.59 5.64
N VAL A 138 2.84 2.71 6.30
CA VAL A 138 4.12 3.39 6.24
C VAL A 138 4.78 3.16 7.59
N SER A 139 5.96 2.51 7.61
CA SER A 139 6.64 2.08 8.83
C SER A 139 8.13 2.46 8.82
N HIS A 140 8.65 2.95 9.95
CA HIS A 140 10.06 3.38 10.11
C HIS A 140 10.97 2.30 10.71
N THR A 141 10.37 1.28 11.31
CA THR A 141 11.02 0.08 11.83
C THR A 141 10.27 -1.12 11.27
N THR A 142 10.98 -2.24 11.03
CA THR A 142 10.35 -3.51 10.64
C THR A 142 9.43 -3.97 11.76
N ILE A 143 8.20 -3.48 11.79
CA ILE A 143 7.16 -3.90 12.72
C ILE A 143 6.20 -4.79 11.94
N LEU A 144 6.04 -6.02 12.38
CA LEU A 144 5.08 -6.96 11.83
C LEU A 144 3.71 -6.64 12.44
N VAL A 145 2.84 -5.98 11.68
CA VAL A 145 1.45 -5.70 12.08
C VAL A 145 0.58 -6.62 11.24
N VAL A 146 -0.11 -7.54 11.91
CA VAL A 146 -1.02 -8.50 11.28
C VAL A 146 -2.43 -7.95 11.39
N PHE A 147 -3.08 -7.67 10.26
CA PHE A 147 -4.52 -7.47 10.21
C PHE A 147 -5.17 -8.72 9.63
N SER A 148 -5.91 -9.45 10.48
CA SER A 148 -6.85 -10.48 10.05
C SER A 148 -8.22 -9.85 9.88
N THR A 149 -8.79 -9.95 8.69
CA THR A 149 -10.21 -9.69 8.45
C THR A 149 -10.94 -11.02 8.45
N SER A 150 -11.29 -11.52 9.63
CA SER A 150 -12.37 -12.50 9.78
C SER A 150 -13.43 -11.87 10.68
N SER A 151 -14.52 -11.43 10.06
CA SER A 151 -15.83 -11.12 10.67
C SER A 151 -15.84 -10.27 11.96
N HIS A 152 -16.25 -9.01 11.79
CA HIS A 152 -16.91 -8.16 12.79
C HIS A 152 -16.21 -7.74 14.09
N ASN A 153 -14.92 -8.00 14.30
CA ASN A 153 -14.17 -7.26 15.33
C ASN A 153 -12.72 -7.02 14.91
N LEU A 154 -12.37 -5.75 14.71
CA LEU A 154 -11.00 -5.28 14.53
C LEU A 154 -10.28 -5.38 15.87
N THR A 155 -9.68 -6.53 16.15
CA THR A 155 -8.81 -6.69 17.32
C THR A 155 -7.39 -6.33 16.91
N ILE A 156 -6.96 -5.11 17.26
CA ILE A 156 -5.57 -4.68 17.12
C ILE A 156 -4.79 -5.32 18.26
N ILE A 157 -3.93 -6.29 17.96
CA ILE A 157 -2.98 -6.84 18.93
C ILE A 157 -1.65 -6.09 18.76
N PRO A 158 -1.31 -5.14 19.65
CA PRO A 158 0.02 -4.56 19.67
C PRO A 158 1.01 -5.62 20.16
N LEU A 159 1.85 -6.14 19.26
CA LEU A 159 3.04 -6.91 19.67
C LEU A 159 4.08 -5.92 20.19
N PHE A 160 4.18 -5.81 21.51
CA PHE A 160 5.30 -5.16 22.18
C PHE A 160 6.50 -6.12 22.20
N PHE A 161 7.61 -5.67 21.61
CA PHE A 161 9.01 -6.10 21.78
C PHE A 161 9.35 -7.60 21.80
N LEU A 162 10.28 -7.97 20.91
CA LEU A 162 11.47 -8.69 21.36
C LEU A 162 12.66 -7.73 21.23
N PRO A 163 13.49 -7.55 22.28
CA PRO A 163 14.72 -6.81 22.16
C PRO A 163 15.64 -7.55 21.19
N SER A 164 16.16 -6.84 20.19
CA SER A 164 17.30 -7.29 19.40
C SER A 164 18.50 -7.41 20.33
N TYR A 165 18.68 -8.59 20.94
CA TYR A 165 19.99 -8.97 21.45
C TYR A 165 20.95 -9.08 20.26
N PHE A 166 22.20 -8.66 20.52
CA PHE A 166 23.38 -8.74 19.64
C PHE A 166 23.62 -7.62 18.62
N CYS A 167 23.95 -6.44 19.16
CA CYS A 167 25.11 -5.67 18.68
C CYS A 167 25.95 -5.29 19.91
N ALA A 168 26.66 -6.26 20.48
CA ALA A 168 27.76 -6.01 21.40
C ALA A 168 29.06 -6.15 20.62
N GLY A 169 29.75 -5.03 20.41
CA GLY A 169 31.08 -5.03 19.84
C GLY A 169 32.15 -5.46 20.85
N MET A 170 33.24 -6.00 20.33
CA MET A 170 34.61 -5.86 20.84
C MET A 170 35.49 -5.86 19.57
N GLY A 171 36.31 -4.87 19.25
CA GLY A 171 37.19 -4.15 20.15
C GLY A 171 38.54 -4.87 20.19
N LYS A 172 39.46 -4.42 19.31
CA LYS A 172 40.93 -4.53 19.35
C LYS A 172 41.57 -5.75 20.07
N ARG A 173 42.36 -6.52 19.31
CA ARG A 173 43.81 -6.65 19.51
C ARG A 173 44.48 -6.87 18.17
#